data_AF-A0A969D7A8-F1
#
_entry.id   AF-A0A969D7A8-F1
#
_cell.length_a   1.000
_cell.length_b   1.000
_cell.length_c   1.000
_cell.angle_alpha   90.00
_cell.angle_beta   90.00
_cell.angle_gamma   90.00
#
_symmetry.space_group_name_H-M   'P 1'
#
loop_
_entity.id
_entity.type
_entity.pdbx_description
1 polymer ?
#
loop_
_entity_poly.entity_id
_entity_poly.type
_entity_poly.pdbx_seq_one_letter_code
_entity_poly.pdbx_strand_id
1 'polypeptide(L)'
;MKKILILVSVLTASACTEQKPQTTIAAQEPIYTAALHGWNTWNNPNLLCFTHMPDGLTLRINARQERKWPYYIEQSFITSPKYKVPEKITPHSHAYDGSFIEMDVEFEGMVANIKAGADGDDYLILFTPLGEQERVHALLLQTCYLWNKQGSLLREGQLIRAQDASKTFETVVRATAPSSDLKLPLNTPYLAFESDQTLAFYTGQGERSLEEISEILNAKKKRF
;
A
#
# COMPACT_ATOMS: atom_id res chain seq x y z
N MET A 1 -19.57 -2.29 86.46
CA MET A 1 -18.81 -2.94 85.37
C MET A 1 -19.26 -2.32 84.05
N LYS A 2 -18.44 -1.45 83.45
CA LYS A 2 -18.75 -0.73 82.20
C LYS A 2 -18.48 -1.65 81.01
N LYS A 3 -19.49 -1.94 80.20
CA LYS A 3 -19.35 -2.64 78.92
C LYS A 3 -19.01 -1.62 77.83
N ILE A 4 -17.84 -1.76 77.23
CA ILE A 4 -17.39 -1.01 76.06
C ILE A 4 -17.94 -1.73 74.83
N LEU A 5 -18.78 -1.05 74.04
CA LEU A 5 -19.29 -1.55 72.77
C LEU A 5 -18.44 -0.92 71.66
N ILE A 6 -17.59 -1.71 71.03
CA ILE A 6 -16.75 -1.31 69.89
C ILE A 6 -17.62 -1.37 68.63
N LEU A 7 -17.86 -0.21 68.02
CA LEU A 7 -18.57 -0.07 66.75
C LEU A 7 -17.54 -0.27 65.62
N VAL A 8 -17.60 -1.43 64.95
CA VAL A 8 -16.77 -1.71 63.76
C VAL A 8 -17.49 -1.14 62.54
N SER A 9 -16.99 -0.02 62.03
CA SER A 9 -17.45 0.57 60.77
C SER A 9 -16.93 -0.26 59.59
N VAL A 10 -17.81 -0.97 58.90
CA VAL A 10 -17.49 -1.67 57.65
C VAL A 10 -17.41 -0.63 56.53
N LEU A 11 -16.19 -0.26 56.13
CA LEU A 11 -15.96 0.48 54.88
C LEU A 11 -16.21 -0.46 53.70
N THR A 12 -17.34 -0.30 53.02
CA THR A 12 -17.55 -0.89 51.69
C THR A 12 -16.75 -0.09 50.67
N ALA A 13 -15.59 -0.60 50.27
CA ALA A 13 -14.87 -0.12 49.10
C ALA A 13 -15.68 -0.53 47.86
N SER A 14 -16.47 0.38 47.31
CA SER A 14 -17.01 0.22 45.95
C SER A 14 -15.85 0.31 44.96
N ALA A 15 -15.32 -0.84 44.56
CA ALA A 15 -14.49 -0.93 43.37
C ALA A 15 -15.36 -0.55 42.17
N CYS A 16 -15.15 0.65 41.66
CA CYS A 16 -15.74 1.10 40.41
C CYS A 16 -15.03 0.35 39.27
N THR A 17 -15.52 -0.84 38.93
CA THR A 17 -15.05 -1.57 37.75
C THR A 17 -15.58 -0.85 36.53
N GLU A 18 -14.76 0.01 35.94
CA GLU A 18 -15.05 0.68 34.67
C GLU A 18 -15.01 -0.38 33.56
N GLN A 19 -16.15 -1.01 33.31
CA GLN A 19 -16.32 -2.01 32.27
C GLN A 19 -16.35 -1.27 30.93
N LYS A 20 -15.24 -1.27 30.19
CA LYS A 20 -15.19 -0.71 28.82
C LYS A 20 -16.37 -1.30 28.03
N PRO A 21 -17.19 -0.46 27.37
CA PRO A 21 -18.33 -0.96 26.61
C PRO A 21 -17.80 -1.94 25.55
N GLN A 22 -18.26 -3.18 25.65
CA GLN A 22 -17.90 -4.24 24.74
C GLN A 22 -18.70 -4.03 23.46
N THR A 23 -18.16 -3.24 22.53
CA THR A 23 -18.79 -2.96 21.25
C THR A 23 -19.00 -4.28 20.51
N THR A 24 -20.26 -4.68 20.32
CA THR A 24 -20.63 -5.88 19.57
C THR A 24 -20.32 -5.70 18.09
N ILE A 25 -19.77 -6.72 17.44
CA ILE A 25 -19.41 -6.74 16.00
C ILE A 25 -20.57 -6.26 15.12
N ALA A 26 -21.82 -6.61 15.48
CA ALA A 26 -23.04 -6.17 14.80
C ALA A 26 -23.18 -4.64 14.65
N ALA A 27 -22.64 -3.85 15.57
CA ALA A 27 -22.67 -2.38 15.51
C ALA A 27 -21.55 -1.79 14.62
N GLN A 28 -20.58 -2.61 14.23
CA GLN A 28 -19.41 -2.24 13.43
C GLN A 28 -19.45 -2.80 11.99
N GLU A 29 -20.39 -3.69 11.68
CA GLU A 29 -20.68 -4.23 10.33
C GLU A 29 -20.62 -3.20 9.20
N PRO A 30 -21.23 -2.00 9.29
CA PRO A 30 -21.15 -1.01 8.21
C PRO A 30 -19.74 -0.44 8.00
N ILE A 31 -18.93 -0.34 9.05
CA ILE A 31 -17.54 0.14 8.97
C ILE A 31 -16.65 -0.94 8.36
N TYR A 32 -16.82 -2.19 8.78
CA TYR A 32 -16.07 -3.32 8.23
C TYR A 32 -16.40 -3.55 6.77
N THR A 33 -17.69 -3.55 6.41
CA THR A 33 -18.09 -3.68 5.01
C THR A 33 -17.54 -2.53 4.16
N ALA A 34 -17.57 -1.28 4.63
CA ALA A 34 -16.95 -0.17 3.88
C ALA A 34 -15.43 -0.33 3.69
N ALA A 35 -14.69 -0.82 4.70
CA ALA A 35 -13.24 -1.01 4.62
C ALA A 35 -12.79 -2.21 3.76
N LEU A 36 -13.70 -3.15 3.46
CA LEU A 36 -13.40 -4.37 2.69
C LEU A 36 -13.61 -4.21 1.18
N HIS A 37 -13.66 -2.99 0.68
CA HIS A 37 -13.82 -2.70 -0.75
C HIS A 37 -12.77 -1.70 -1.23
N GLY A 38 -12.34 -1.87 -2.48
CA GLY A 38 -11.46 -0.94 -3.16
C GLY A 38 -9.98 -1.12 -2.83
N TRP A 39 -9.17 -0.22 -3.38
CA TRP A 39 -7.72 -0.25 -3.29
C TRP A 39 -7.21 0.57 -2.11
N ASN A 40 -6.28 0.01 -1.35
CA ASN A 40 -5.57 0.75 -0.30
C ASN A 40 -4.23 0.08 0.04
N THR A 41 -3.45 0.66 0.96
CA THR A 41 -2.22 0.04 1.50
C THR A 41 -2.55 -0.95 2.63
N TRP A 42 -3.42 -1.93 2.36
CA TRP A 42 -3.90 -2.89 3.37
C TRP A 42 -2.82 -3.84 3.87
N ASN A 43 -1.73 -4.00 3.12
CA ASN A 43 -0.58 -4.78 3.54
C ASN A 43 0.35 -3.96 4.44
N ASN A 44 -0.03 -3.83 5.71
CA ASN A 44 0.66 -3.01 6.73
C ASN A 44 2.20 -3.09 6.77
N PRO A 45 2.89 -4.24 6.54
CA PRO A 45 4.36 -4.26 6.51
C PRO A 45 4.98 -3.58 5.27
N ASN A 46 4.19 -3.02 4.35
CA ASN A 46 4.69 -2.38 3.14
C ASN A 46 3.71 -1.32 2.59
N LEU A 47 4.01 -0.04 2.83
CA LEU A 47 3.26 1.11 2.30
C LEU A 47 3.31 1.26 0.76
N LEU A 48 4.30 0.66 0.11
CA LEU A 48 4.42 0.63 -1.36
C LEU A 48 3.64 -0.52 -1.99
N CYS A 49 2.76 -1.16 -1.21
CA CYS A 49 1.99 -2.32 -1.58
C CYS A 49 0.50 -1.95 -1.58
N PHE A 50 -0.04 -1.69 -2.77
CA PHE A 50 -1.43 -1.30 -2.97
C PHE A 50 -2.26 -2.55 -3.26
N THR A 51 -3.17 -2.87 -2.36
CA THR A 51 -3.97 -4.10 -2.40
C THR A 51 -5.43 -3.76 -2.62
N HIS A 52 -6.05 -4.43 -3.57
CA HIS A 52 -7.47 -4.38 -3.80
C HIS A 52 -8.19 -5.35 -2.86
N MET A 53 -9.26 -4.86 -2.24
CA MET A 53 -10.24 -5.66 -1.54
C MET A 53 -11.51 -5.73 -2.41
N PRO A 54 -12.12 -6.92 -2.60
CA PRO A 54 -12.05 -8.11 -1.72
C PRO A 54 -11.09 -9.23 -2.18
N ASP A 55 -10.47 -9.09 -3.35
CA ASP A 55 -9.75 -10.19 -4.03
C ASP A 55 -8.31 -10.39 -3.53
N GLY A 56 -7.70 -9.38 -2.91
CA GLY A 56 -6.32 -9.43 -2.44
C GLY A 56 -5.30 -9.25 -3.56
N LEU A 57 -5.71 -8.86 -4.78
CA LEU A 57 -4.81 -8.49 -5.87
C LEU A 57 -3.97 -7.29 -5.44
N THR A 58 -2.67 -7.37 -5.65
CA THR A 58 -1.74 -6.38 -5.13
C THR A 58 -0.79 -5.88 -6.20
N LEU A 59 -0.62 -4.57 -6.26
CA LEU A 59 0.41 -3.87 -7.01
C LEU A 59 1.47 -3.36 -6.02
N ARG A 60 2.68 -3.89 -6.12
CA ARG A 60 3.80 -3.51 -5.25
C ARG A 60 4.87 -2.81 -6.07
N ILE A 61 5.27 -1.63 -5.61
CA ILE A 61 6.47 -0.95 -6.08
C ILE A 61 7.66 -1.41 -5.25
N ASN A 62 8.71 -1.85 -5.93
CA ASN A 62 9.98 -2.22 -5.32
C ASN A 62 11.12 -1.55 -6.07
N ALA A 63 12.20 -1.17 -5.39
CA ALA A 63 13.41 -0.67 -6.03
C ALA A 63 14.58 -1.58 -5.66
N ARG A 64 15.40 -1.92 -6.66
CA ARG A 64 16.58 -2.74 -6.48
C ARG A 64 17.86 -1.98 -6.80
N GLN A 65 18.84 -2.06 -5.91
CA GLN A 65 20.23 -1.68 -6.19
C GLN A 65 21.09 -2.90 -6.53
N GLU A 66 22.08 -2.72 -7.39
CA GLU A 66 22.90 -3.85 -7.87
C GLU A 66 24.02 -4.27 -6.90
N ARG A 67 24.56 -3.33 -6.12
CA ARG A 67 25.92 -3.48 -5.57
C ARG A 67 26.01 -3.79 -4.07
N LYS A 68 24.94 -3.62 -3.30
CA LYS A 68 25.02 -3.67 -1.84
C LYS A 68 23.73 -4.22 -1.23
N TRP A 69 23.87 -4.93 -0.12
CA TRP A 69 22.75 -5.37 0.70
C TRP A 69 22.23 -4.19 1.57
N PRO A 70 20.90 -4.03 1.75
CA PRO A 70 19.84 -4.81 1.11
C PRO A 70 19.71 -4.46 -0.37
N TYR A 71 19.48 -5.49 -1.18
CA TYR A 71 19.36 -5.33 -2.63
C TYR A 71 18.01 -4.72 -3.03
N TYR A 72 16.99 -4.86 -2.21
CA TYR A 72 15.60 -4.48 -2.48
C TYR A 72 15.01 -3.69 -1.32
N ILE A 73 13.94 -2.96 -1.58
CA ILE A 73 13.02 -2.49 -0.54
C ILE A 73 12.16 -3.70 -0.12
N GLU A 74 12.50 -4.34 0.98
CA GLU A 74 11.78 -5.54 1.47
C GLU A 74 10.46 -5.16 2.15
N GLN A 75 10.55 -4.17 3.03
CA GLN A 75 9.44 -3.59 3.77
C GLN A 75 9.50 -2.07 3.61
N SER A 76 8.36 -1.41 3.80
CA SER A 76 8.31 0.04 3.75
C SER A 76 7.36 0.51 4.84
N PHE A 77 7.92 1.26 5.79
CA PHE A 77 7.21 1.81 6.93
C PHE A 77 7.37 3.32 6.95
N ILE A 78 6.49 4.02 7.68
CA ILE A 78 6.72 5.41 8.02
C ILE A 78 7.99 5.44 8.88
N THR A 79 9.09 5.91 8.29
CA THR A 79 10.40 5.82 8.92
C THR A 79 10.51 6.88 10.01
N SER A 80 10.60 6.43 11.26
CA SER A 80 10.98 7.31 12.36
C SER A 80 12.46 7.69 12.20
N PRO A 81 12.85 8.96 12.40
CA PRO A 81 14.25 9.39 12.39
C PRO A 81 15.15 8.62 13.38
N LYS A 82 14.57 7.89 14.33
CA LYS A 82 15.28 7.08 15.32
C LYS A 82 15.81 5.76 14.77
N TYR A 83 15.18 5.20 13.72
CA TYR A 83 15.61 3.92 13.13
C TYR A 83 16.48 4.18 11.91
N LYS A 84 17.65 3.52 11.87
CA LYS A 84 18.55 3.55 10.72
C LYS A 84 18.16 2.43 9.76
N VAL A 85 17.09 2.64 9.01
CA VAL A 85 16.71 1.81 7.86
C VAL A 85 17.13 2.51 6.56
N PRO A 86 17.50 1.75 5.52
CA PRO A 86 17.97 2.31 4.26
C PRO A 86 16.86 2.99 3.44
N GLU A 87 15.61 2.56 3.63
CA GLU A 87 14.43 3.19 3.06
C GLU A 87 13.82 4.23 4.01
N LYS A 88 13.40 5.36 3.46
CA LYS A 88 12.66 6.39 4.18
C LYS A 88 11.40 6.75 3.41
N ILE A 89 10.25 6.49 4.04
CA ILE A 89 8.94 6.86 3.50
C ILE A 89 8.42 8.07 4.28
N THR A 90 8.12 9.14 3.56
CA THR A 90 7.50 10.35 4.10
C THR A 90 6.08 10.47 3.57
N PRO A 91 5.05 10.18 4.38
CA PRO A 91 3.66 10.30 3.93
C PRO A 91 3.27 11.76 3.72
N HIS A 92 2.47 12.02 2.69
CA HIS A 92 1.81 13.30 2.44
C HIS A 92 0.30 13.14 2.65
N SER A 93 -0.49 13.20 1.57
CA SER A 93 -1.94 13.06 1.63
C SER A 93 -2.36 11.60 1.59
N HIS A 94 -3.33 11.20 2.40
CA HIS A 94 -3.89 9.84 2.35
C HIS A 94 -5.39 9.89 2.62
N ALA A 95 -6.14 9.34 1.67
CA ALA A 95 -7.58 9.22 1.77
C ALA A 95 -7.98 7.98 2.57
N TYR A 96 -8.87 8.15 3.54
CA TYR A 96 -9.37 7.02 4.34
C TYR A 96 -9.98 5.90 3.49
N ASP A 97 -10.61 6.24 2.37
CA ASP A 97 -11.20 5.29 1.42
C ASP A 97 -10.21 4.76 0.37
N GLY A 98 -8.94 5.18 0.43
CA GLY A 98 -7.90 4.80 -0.54
C GLY A 98 -8.05 5.45 -1.92
N SER A 99 -8.97 6.42 -2.08
CA SER A 99 -9.19 7.11 -3.36
C SER A 99 -8.02 7.97 -3.82
N PHE A 100 -7.13 8.36 -2.91
CA PHE A 100 -5.89 9.07 -3.18
C PHE A 100 -4.83 8.81 -2.09
N ILE A 101 -3.59 8.60 -2.49
CA ILE A 101 -2.43 8.39 -1.63
C ILE A 101 -1.25 9.14 -2.24
N GLU A 102 -0.46 9.84 -1.43
CA GLU A 102 0.77 10.50 -1.83
C GLU A 102 1.85 10.29 -0.76
N MET A 103 3.05 9.94 -1.19
CA MET A 103 4.21 9.79 -0.31
C MET A 103 5.52 10.00 -1.07
N ASP A 104 6.55 10.45 -0.37
CA ASP A 104 7.92 10.43 -0.89
C ASP A 104 8.66 9.18 -0.41
N VAL A 105 9.51 8.66 -1.27
CA VAL A 105 10.36 7.49 -1.04
C VAL A 105 11.80 7.89 -1.28
N GLU A 106 12.64 7.66 -0.28
CA GLU A 106 14.09 7.74 -0.39
C GLU A 106 14.68 6.34 -0.17
N PHE A 107 15.58 5.90 -1.05
CA PHE A 107 16.28 4.62 -0.91
C PHE A 107 17.65 4.68 -1.60
N GLU A 108 18.73 4.59 -0.83
CA GLU A 108 20.11 4.44 -1.33
C GLU A 108 20.51 5.39 -2.49
N GLY A 109 20.08 6.67 -2.40
CA GLY A 109 20.37 7.70 -3.40
C GLY A 109 19.28 7.90 -4.46
N MET A 110 18.23 7.08 -4.44
CA MET A 110 16.97 7.34 -5.14
C MET A 110 16.06 8.21 -4.27
N VAL A 111 15.43 9.22 -4.87
CA VAL A 111 14.39 10.04 -4.24
C VAL A 111 13.25 10.23 -5.22
N ALA A 112 12.04 9.85 -4.85
CA ALA A 112 10.87 9.93 -5.71
C ALA A 112 9.58 10.23 -4.94
N ASN A 113 8.64 10.91 -5.60
CA ASN A 113 7.26 11.05 -5.17
C ASN A 113 6.42 9.95 -5.82
N ILE A 114 5.54 9.34 -5.03
CA ILE A 114 4.56 8.37 -5.49
C ILE A 114 3.17 8.90 -5.17
N LYS A 115 2.33 8.97 -6.20
CA LYS A 115 0.89 9.20 -6.08
C LYS A 115 0.15 7.97 -6.53
N ALA A 116 -0.92 7.61 -5.85
CA ALA A 116 -1.78 6.52 -6.26
C ALA A 116 -3.25 6.82 -5.97
N GLY A 117 -4.16 6.13 -6.66
CA GLY A 117 -5.59 6.28 -6.42
C GLY A 117 -6.44 5.49 -7.40
N ALA A 118 -7.67 5.19 -6.99
CA ALA A 118 -8.62 4.45 -7.82
C ALA A 118 -9.31 5.36 -8.84
N ASP A 119 -9.47 4.90 -10.08
CA ASP A 119 -10.25 5.54 -11.14
C ASP A 119 -11.32 4.56 -11.64
N GLY A 120 -12.52 4.64 -11.05
CA GLY A 120 -13.52 3.59 -11.20
C GLY A 120 -13.02 2.28 -10.57
N ASP A 121 -13.04 1.20 -11.35
CA ASP A 121 -12.51 -0.11 -10.94
C ASP A 121 -10.99 -0.24 -11.17
N ASP A 122 -10.40 0.71 -11.91
CA ASP A 122 -8.97 0.73 -12.17
C ASP A 122 -8.19 1.38 -11.05
N TYR A 123 -6.90 1.04 -10.95
CA TYR A 123 -5.98 1.67 -10.01
C TYR A 123 -4.80 2.27 -10.74
N LEU A 124 -4.44 3.49 -10.36
CA LEU A 124 -3.38 4.27 -10.96
C LEU A 124 -2.28 4.52 -9.94
N ILE A 125 -1.02 4.41 -10.36
CA ILE A 125 0.16 4.73 -9.57
C ILE A 125 1.08 5.57 -10.47
N LEU A 126 1.44 6.76 -10.03
CA LEU A 126 2.41 7.64 -10.68
C LEU A 126 3.68 7.68 -9.83
N PHE A 127 4.80 7.28 -10.43
CA PHE A 127 6.13 7.42 -9.86
C PHE A 127 6.83 8.60 -10.54
N THR A 128 7.34 9.54 -9.74
CA THR A 128 8.02 10.74 -10.23
C THR A 128 9.34 10.92 -9.48
N PRO A 129 10.51 10.72 -10.14
CA PRO A 129 11.79 11.01 -9.52
C PRO A 129 11.90 12.49 -9.15
N LEU A 130 12.43 12.77 -7.96
CA LEU A 130 12.62 14.12 -7.44
C LEU A 130 14.08 14.53 -7.64
N GLY A 131 14.32 15.39 -8.64
CA GLY A 131 15.65 15.86 -8.99
C GLY A 131 16.54 14.78 -9.61
N GLU A 132 17.83 15.11 -9.75
CA GLU A 132 18.84 14.16 -10.24
C GLU A 132 19.06 13.05 -9.21
N GLN A 133 18.96 11.81 -9.67
CA GLN A 133 19.14 10.64 -8.81
C GLN A 133 20.63 10.40 -8.61
N GLU A 134 21.09 10.27 -7.36
CA GLU A 134 22.49 9.89 -7.10
C GLU A 134 22.80 8.51 -7.67
N ARG A 135 21.77 7.65 -7.73
CA ARG A 135 21.84 6.31 -8.32
C ARG A 135 20.54 5.94 -9.01
N VAL A 136 20.65 5.44 -10.23
CA VAL A 136 19.56 4.81 -10.95
C VAL A 136 19.37 3.39 -10.42
N HIS A 137 18.15 3.08 -9.99
CA HIS A 137 17.75 1.78 -9.46
C HIS A 137 16.86 1.06 -10.47
N ALA A 138 16.82 -0.27 -10.38
CA ALA A 138 15.80 -1.04 -11.09
C ALA A 138 14.48 -0.93 -10.32
N LEU A 139 13.54 -0.18 -10.87
CA LEU A 139 12.18 -0.03 -10.34
C LEU A 139 11.32 -1.18 -10.85
N LEU A 140 10.62 -1.86 -9.95
CA LEU A 140 9.87 -3.08 -10.23
C LEU A 140 8.41 -2.86 -9.82
N LEU A 141 7.50 -3.11 -10.76
CA LEU A 141 6.08 -3.30 -10.46
C LEU A 141 5.84 -4.80 -10.34
N GLN A 142 5.71 -5.29 -9.11
CA GLN A 142 5.39 -6.69 -8.82
C GLN A 142 3.89 -6.85 -8.57
N THR A 143 3.31 -7.92 -9.09
CA THR A 143 1.90 -8.26 -8.83
C THR A 143 1.81 -9.57 -8.06
N CYS A 144 0.94 -9.65 -7.04
CA CYS A 144 0.67 -10.88 -6.29
C CYS A 144 -0.77 -10.93 -5.76
N TYR A 145 -1.22 -12.12 -5.33
CA TYR A 145 -2.40 -12.27 -4.48
C TYR A 145 -1.95 -12.48 -3.03
N LEU A 146 -2.52 -11.69 -2.11
CA LEU A 146 -2.24 -11.78 -0.68
C LEU A 146 -3.23 -12.68 0.06
N TRP A 147 -2.87 -13.04 1.29
CA TRP A 147 -3.72 -13.77 2.26
C TRP A 147 -4.28 -15.09 1.75
N ASN A 148 -3.48 -15.81 0.96
CA ASN A 148 -3.86 -17.10 0.38
C ASN A 148 -5.15 -17.03 -0.46
N LYS A 149 -5.45 -15.85 -1.02
CA LYS A 149 -6.53 -15.67 -1.99
C LYS A 149 -6.17 -16.39 -3.29
N GLN A 150 -7.19 -16.98 -3.91
CA GLN A 150 -7.01 -17.75 -5.14
C GLN A 150 -6.95 -16.81 -6.34
N GLY A 151 -6.00 -17.07 -7.23
CA GLY A 151 -5.88 -16.39 -8.51
C GLY A 151 -4.63 -16.84 -9.23
N SER A 152 -4.53 -16.48 -10.51
CA SER A 152 -3.34 -16.73 -11.33
C SER A 152 -2.81 -15.42 -11.91
N LEU A 153 -1.51 -15.41 -12.15
CA LEU A 153 -0.80 -14.27 -12.72
C LEU A 153 0.03 -14.75 -13.91
N LEU A 154 -0.08 -14.06 -15.03
CA LEU A 154 0.65 -14.36 -16.25
C LEU A 154 1.28 -13.07 -16.79
N ARG A 155 2.60 -13.05 -16.94
CA ARG A 155 3.27 -11.98 -17.69
C ARG A 155 3.20 -12.32 -19.18
N GLU A 156 2.68 -11.38 -19.97
CA GLU A 156 2.65 -11.46 -21.43
C GLU A 156 3.33 -10.23 -22.02
N GLY A 157 4.61 -10.38 -22.36
CA GLY A 157 5.42 -9.26 -22.86
C GLY A 157 5.48 -8.10 -21.85
N GLN A 158 4.79 -7.00 -22.18
CA GLN A 158 4.81 -5.71 -21.48
C GLN A 158 3.65 -5.53 -20.48
N LEU A 159 2.83 -6.56 -20.25
CA LEU A 159 1.72 -6.52 -19.31
C LEU A 159 1.69 -7.75 -18.40
N ILE A 160 0.93 -7.67 -17.32
CA ILE A 160 0.61 -8.79 -16.44
C ILE A 160 -0.90 -8.97 -16.40
N ARG A 161 -1.39 -10.17 -16.71
CA ARG A 161 -2.78 -10.57 -16.54
C ARG A 161 -2.96 -11.18 -15.16
N ALA A 162 -3.97 -10.72 -14.45
CA ALA A 162 -4.40 -11.24 -13.17
C ALA A 162 -5.82 -11.78 -13.29
N GLN A 163 -5.96 -13.11 -13.20
CA GLN A 163 -7.25 -13.78 -13.15
C GLN A 163 -7.57 -14.11 -11.69
N ASP A 164 -8.64 -13.53 -11.18
CA ASP A 164 -9.22 -13.90 -9.89
C ASP A 164 -10.20 -15.05 -10.11
N ALA A 165 -10.20 -16.06 -9.25
CA ALA A 165 -11.13 -17.19 -9.34
C ALA A 165 -12.62 -16.77 -9.23
N SER A 166 -12.90 -15.62 -8.63
CA SER A 166 -14.25 -15.07 -8.42
C SER A 166 -14.71 -14.06 -9.47
N LYS A 167 -13.79 -13.52 -10.29
CA LYS A 167 -14.13 -12.52 -11.32
C LYS A 167 -14.33 -13.16 -12.67
N THR A 168 -15.33 -12.66 -13.41
CA THR A 168 -15.56 -13.05 -14.81
C THR A 168 -14.50 -12.52 -15.75
N PHE A 169 -13.90 -11.36 -15.43
CA PHE A 169 -12.90 -10.70 -16.27
C PHE A 169 -11.55 -10.60 -15.59
N GLU A 170 -10.48 -10.73 -16.38
CA GLU A 170 -9.11 -10.52 -15.95
C GLU A 170 -8.83 -9.05 -15.67
N THR A 171 -8.05 -8.77 -14.62
CA THR A 171 -7.44 -7.46 -14.41
C THR A 171 -6.11 -7.42 -15.13
N VAL A 172 -5.92 -6.44 -16.02
CA VAL A 172 -4.67 -6.28 -16.77
C VAL A 172 -3.85 -5.17 -16.13
N VAL A 173 -2.60 -5.44 -15.81
CA VAL A 173 -1.64 -4.50 -15.20
C VAL A 173 -0.64 -4.05 -16.27
N ARG A 174 -0.45 -2.74 -16.38
CA ARG A 174 0.35 -2.08 -17.42
C ARG A 174 1.24 -0.98 -16.84
N ALA A 175 2.15 -0.51 -17.68
CA ALA A 175 2.93 0.70 -17.45
C ALA A 175 2.86 1.62 -18.67
N THR A 176 3.13 2.92 -18.48
CA THR A 176 3.20 3.91 -19.58
C THR A 176 4.50 3.83 -20.38
N ALA A 177 5.47 3.04 -19.91
CA ALA A 177 6.75 2.81 -20.58
C ALA A 177 6.93 1.30 -20.85
N PRO A 178 7.76 0.92 -21.82
CA PRO A 178 8.11 -0.48 -22.02
C PRO A 178 8.97 -0.99 -20.85
N SER A 179 8.59 -2.15 -20.29
CA SER A 179 9.43 -2.89 -19.34
C SER A 179 10.73 -3.35 -19.99
N SER A 180 11.83 -3.28 -19.26
CA SER A 180 13.09 -3.93 -19.58
C SER A 180 13.01 -5.45 -19.36
N ASP A 181 13.96 -6.19 -19.95
CA ASP A 181 14.08 -7.64 -19.80
C ASP A 181 15.03 -8.04 -18.65
N LEU A 182 14.96 -7.32 -17.54
CA LEU A 182 15.76 -7.62 -16.35
C LEU A 182 15.27 -8.91 -15.69
N LYS A 183 16.15 -9.91 -15.53
CA LYS A 183 15.85 -11.20 -14.87
C LYS A 183 16.34 -11.21 -13.43
N LEU A 184 15.40 -11.23 -12.50
CA LEU A 184 15.61 -11.26 -11.05
C LEU A 184 14.95 -12.51 -10.43
N PRO A 185 15.51 -13.03 -9.33
CA PRO A 185 14.98 -14.21 -8.64
C PRO A 185 13.76 -13.83 -7.76
N LEU A 186 12.71 -13.29 -8.39
CA LEU A 186 11.46 -12.93 -7.74
C LEU A 186 10.41 -14.01 -7.97
N ASN A 187 9.59 -14.25 -6.94
CA ASN A 187 8.62 -15.35 -6.95
C ASN A 187 7.29 -15.01 -7.63
N THR A 188 7.16 -13.80 -8.16
CA THR A 188 5.92 -13.33 -8.81
C THR A 188 6.25 -12.60 -10.11
N PRO A 189 5.30 -12.52 -11.05
CA PRO A 189 5.43 -11.68 -12.22
C PRO A 189 5.69 -10.21 -11.86
N TYR A 190 6.58 -9.58 -12.61
CA TYR A 190 6.91 -8.16 -12.48
C TYR A 190 7.23 -7.53 -13.84
N LEU A 191 7.07 -6.21 -13.89
CA LEU A 191 7.61 -5.33 -14.92
C LEU A 191 8.78 -4.52 -14.32
N ALA A 192 9.81 -4.23 -15.10
CA ALA A 192 11.06 -3.61 -14.64
C ALA A 192 11.40 -2.36 -15.44
N PHE A 193 11.88 -1.32 -14.76
CA PHE A 193 12.13 0.02 -15.29
C PHE A 193 13.35 0.65 -14.63
N GLU A 194 13.81 1.77 -15.18
CA GLU A 194 14.80 2.63 -14.55
C GLU A 194 14.09 3.68 -13.68
N SER A 195 14.66 3.99 -12.52
CA SER A 195 14.04 4.87 -11.52
C SER A 195 14.26 6.37 -11.77
N ASP A 196 14.95 6.75 -12.85
CA ASP A 196 15.27 8.14 -13.21
C ASP A 196 14.25 8.77 -14.17
N GLN A 197 13.22 8.01 -14.56
CA GLN A 197 12.15 8.46 -15.43
C GLN A 197 10.83 8.56 -14.67
N THR A 198 10.01 9.54 -15.05
CA THR A 198 8.61 9.59 -14.61
C THR A 198 7.83 8.53 -15.37
N LEU A 199 7.07 7.72 -14.63
CA LEU A 199 6.37 6.57 -15.16
C LEU A 199 5.11 6.31 -14.36
N ALA A 200 4.08 5.78 -15.02
CA ALA A 200 2.86 5.39 -14.35
C ALA A 200 2.57 3.91 -14.57
N PHE A 201 2.01 3.30 -13.54
CA PHE A 201 1.49 1.94 -13.53
C PHE A 201 -0.01 2.02 -13.35
N TYR A 202 -0.72 1.13 -14.02
CA TYR A 202 -2.17 1.12 -13.91
C TYR A 202 -2.75 -0.25 -14.17
N THR A 203 -3.95 -0.47 -13.65
CA THR A 203 -4.84 -1.51 -14.16
C THR A 203 -5.74 -0.95 -15.25
N GLY A 204 -6.16 -1.81 -16.19
CA GLY A 204 -7.14 -1.45 -17.20
C GLY A 204 -6.95 -2.19 -18.52
N GLN A 205 -8.03 -2.31 -19.27
CA GLN A 205 -8.02 -3.01 -20.56
C GLN A 205 -7.34 -2.19 -21.66
N GLY A 206 -7.59 -0.88 -21.67
CA GLY A 206 -7.04 0.07 -22.65
C GLY A 206 -5.69 0.64 -22.23
N GLU A 207 -4.99 1.24 -23.20
CA GLU A 207 -3.79 2.02 -22.93
C GLU A 207 -4.17 3.39 -22.35
N ARG A 208 -3.38 3.85 -21.37
CA ARG A 208 -3.49 5.18 -20.76
C ARG A 208 -2.18 5.93 -20.91
N SER A 209 -2.26 7.25 -21.08
CA SER A 209 -1.08 8.12 -21.18
C SER A 209 -0.57 8.55 -19.80
N LEU A 210 0.68 9.00 -19.74
CA LEU A 210 1.25 9.54 -18.51
C LEU A 210 0.56 10.84 -18.09
N GLU A 211 0.23 11.67 -19.08
CA GLU A 211 -0.46 12.95 -18.91
C GLU A 211 -1.85 12.75 -18.31
N GLU A 212 -2.64 11.84 -18.88
CA GLU A 212 -3.98 11.48 -18.38
C GLU A 212 -3.94 11.03 -16.91
N ILE A 213 -3.05 10.09 -16.58
CA ILE A 213 -2.92 9.57 -15.22
C ILE A 213 -2.51 10.68 -14.24
N SER A 214 -1.56 11.52 -14.65
CA SER A 214 -1.12 12.67 -13.85
C SER A 214 -2.27 13.65 -13.59
N GLU A 215 -3.07 13.96 -14.61
CA GLU A 215 -4.24 14.84 -14.47
C GLU A 215 -5.28 14.27 -13.50
N ILE A 216 -5.63 12.98 -13.63
CA ILE A 216 -6.59 12.30 -12.75
C ILE A 216 -6.12 12.36 -11.29
N LEU A 217 -4.85 12.00 -11.02
CA LEU A 217 -4.30 11.99 -9.67
C LEU A 217 -4.16 13.39 -9.08
N ASN A 218 -3.78 14.39 -9.89
CA ASN A 218 -3.71 15.78 -9.42
C ASN A 218 -5.10 16.37 -9.15
N ALA A 219 -6.13 16.00 -9.92
CA ALA A 219 -7.51 16.38 -9.65
C ALA A 219 -8.02 15.79 -8.33
N LYS A 220 -7.64 14.54 -8.02
CA LYS A 220 -7.94 13.90 -6.75
C LYS A 220 -7.24 14.57 -5.57
N LYS A 221 -5.97 14.93 -5.71
CA LYS A 221 -5.21 15.68 -4.70
C LYS A 221 -5.91 16.98 -4.29
N LYS A 222 -6.47 17.74 -5.25
CA LYS A 222 -7.18 19.01 -4.98
C LYS A 222 -8.47 18.85 -4.18
N ARG A 223 -9.01 17.63 -4.09
CA ARG A 223 -10.22 17.32 -3.31
C ARG A 223 -9.91 16.94 -1.86
N PHE A 224 -8.63 16.76 -1.53
CA PHE A 224 -8.09 16.58 -0.18
C PHE A 224 -7.64 17.92 0.40
#